data_AF-A0A482CIT0-F1
#
_entry.id   AF-A0A482CIT0-F1
#
_cell.length_a   1.000
_cell.length_b   1.000
_cell.length_c   1.000
_cell.angle_alpha   90.00
_cell.angle_beta   90.00
_cell.angle_gamma   90.00
#
_symmetry.space_group_name_H-M   'P 1'
#
loop_
_entity.id
_entity.type
_entity.pdbx_description
1 polymer ?
#
loop_
_entity_poly.entity_id
_entity_poly.type
_entity_poly.pdbx_seq_one_letter_code
_entity_poly.pdbx_strand_id
1 'polypeptide(L)' 'MTQRNPNEQSVELNRTSLYWGPLLILAPAVSFPNHSSNQ' A
#
# COMPACT_ATOMS: atom_id res chain seq x y z
N MET A 1 -35.48 9.58 -4.00
CA MET A 1 -34.50 8.62 -3.46
C MET A 1 -33.49 8.33 -4.55
N THR A 2 -32.22 8.60 -4.31
CA THR A 2 -31.14 8.23 -5.24
C THR A 2 -30.90 6.74 -5.12
N GLN A 3 -31.04 5.99 -6.22
CA GLN A 3 -30.75 4.57 -6.25
C GLN A 3 -29.24 4.36 -6.07
N ARG A 4 -28.81 3.66 -5.01
CA ARG A 4 -27.41 3.25 -4.85
C ARG A 4 -27.04 2.25 -5.94
N ASN A 5 -25.79 2.29 -6.39
CA ASN A 5 -25.33 1.35 -7.39
C ASN A 5 -25.18 -0.03 -6.71
N PRO A 6 -25.83 -1.09 -7.24
CA PRO A 6 -25.79 -2.43 -6.64
C PRO A 6 -24.39 -3.05 -6.59
N ASN A 7 -23.42 -2.45 -7.28
CA ASN A 7 -22.03 -2.91 -7.34
C ASN A 7 -21.12 -2.15 -6.37
N GLU A 8 -21.66 -1.24 -5.55
CA GLU A 8 -20.87 -0.54 -4.54
C GLU A 8 -20.46 -1.51 -3.44
N GLN A 9 -19.16 -1.77 -3.33
CA GLN A 9 -18.58 -2.61 -2.29
C GLN A 9 -17.70 -1.77 -1.38
N SER A 10 -17.97 -1.81 -0.08
CA SER A 10 -17.10 -1.19 0.92
C SER A 10 -15.86 -2.05 1.11
N VAL A 11 -14.69 -1.44 0.96
CA VAL A 11 -13.41 -2.09 1.27
C VAL A 11 -12.94 -1.55 2.60
N GLU A 12 -12.65 -2.44 3.54
CA GLU A 12 -12.11 -2.09 4.86
C GLU A 12 -10.63 -2.46 4.93
N LEU A 13 -9.82 -1.52 5.40
CA LEU A 13 -8.41 -1.74 5.64
C LEU A 13 -8.16 -1.85 7.15
N ASN A 14 -7.74 -3.03 7.60
CA ASN A 14 -7.50 -3.28 9.02
C ASN A 14 -6.13 -2.69 9.46
N ARG A 15 -6.02 -2.37 10.76
CA ARG A 15 -4.81 -1.75 11.33
C ARG A 15 -3.54 -2.57 11.08
N THR A 16 -3.64 -3.89 11.11
CA THR A 16 -2.49 -4.77 10.85
C THR A 16 -2.01 -4.62 9.41
N SER A 17 -2.92 -4.65 8.44
CA SER A 17 -2.63 -4.41 7.03
C SER A 17 -2.07 -3.00 6.79
N LEU A 18 -2.56 -2.01 7.55
CA LEU A 18 -2.03 -0.65 7.52
C LEU A 18 -0.57 -0.56 7.96
N TYR A 19 -0.11 -1.43 8.88
CA TYR A 19 1.29 -1.47 9.29
C TYR A 19 2.15 -2.29 8.33
N TRP A 20 1.63 -3.41 7.81
CA TRP A 20 2.36 -4.26 6.88
C TRP A 20 2.61 -3.60 5.52
N GLY A 21 1.65 -2.82 5.00
CA GLY A 21 1.80 -2.15 3.71
C GLY A 21 3.03 -1.22 3.62
N PRO A 22 3.12 -0.20 4.49
CA PRO A 22 4.28 0.69 4.55
C PRO A 22 5.57 -0.05 4.89
N LEU A 23 5.54 -1.02 5.80
CA LEU A 23 6.72 -1.80 6.16
C LEU A 23 7.32 -2.51 4.93
N LEU A 24 6.47 -3.11 4.09
CA LEU A 24 6.89 -3.79 2.85
C LEU A 24 7.46 -2.83 1.80
N ILE A 25 7.13 -1.54 1.85
CA ILE A 25 7.64 -0.53 0.92
C ILE A 25 8.92 0.12 1.46
N LEU A 26 8.96 0.44 2.76
CA LEU A 26 10.09 1.14 3.40
C LEU A 26 11.29 0.21 3.61
N ALA A 27 11.07 -1.06 3.97
CA ALA A 27 12.16 -2.02 4.19
C ALA A 27 13.06 -2.21 2.94
N PRO A 28 12.54 -2.47 1.73
CA PRO A 28 13.38 -2.56 0.54
C PRO A 28 13.96 -1.20 0.11
N ALA A 29 13.25 -0.09 0.32
CA ALA A 29 13.76 1.25 -0.01
C ALA A 29 15.02 1.62 0.78
N VAL A 30 15.15 1.14 2.02
CA VAL A 30 16.35 1.33 2.85
C VAL A 30 17.39 0.25 2.57
N SER A 31 16.98 -0.99 2.29
CA SER A 31 17.90 -2.13 2.12
C SER A 31 18.62 -2.16 0.78
N PHE A 32 18.11 -1.52 -0.26
CA PHE A 32 18.77 -1.44 -1.56
C PHE A 32 19.22 0.01 -1.81
N PRO A 33 20.37 0.45 -1.26
CA PRO A 33 20.97 1.69 -1.73
C PRO A 33 21.25 1.51 -3.21
N ASN A 34 20.73 2.43 -4.02
CA ASN A 34 20.77 2.41 -5.47
C ASN A 34 22.11 1.86 -6.02
N HIS A 35 22.05 0.78 -6.79
CA HIS A 35 23.19 0.29 -7.58
C HIS A 35 23.49 1.20 -8.80
N SER A 36 22.95 2.42 -8.83
CA SER A 36 23.20 3.40 -9.89
C SER A 36 24.46 4.25 -9.66
N SER A 37 25.18 4.04 -8.55
CA SER A 37 26.49 4.68 -8.33
C SER A 37 27.64 3.82 -8.88
N ASN A 38 27.59 3.51 -10.17
CA ASN A 38 28.78 3.20 -10.97
C ASN A 38 28.93 4.35 -11.99
N GLN A 39 29.42 5.49 -11.51
CA GLN A 39 30.08 6.51 -12.31
C GLN A 39 31.50 6.66 -11.78
#